data_AF-I8I2U4-F1
#
_entry.id   AF-I8I2U4-F1
#
_cell.length_a   1.000
_cell.length_b   1.000
_cell.length_c   1.000
_cell.angle_alpha   90.00
_cell.angle_beta   90.00
_cell.angle_gamma   90.00
#
_symmetry.space_group_name_H-M   'P 1'
#
loop_
_entity.id
_entity.type
_entity.pdbx_description
1 polymer ?
#
loop_
_entity_poly.entity_id
_entity_poly.type
_entity_poly.pdbx_seq_one_letter_code
_entity_poly.pdbx_strand_id
1 'polypeptide(L)'
;MIAKARDPAGRRAGRRSREPVDIRLTVAFRFGDEPGERVTVMDDRHIPFVGSLFESRDKILRGFTRLLIKAGAQQPKVARELLPLLKLLRPPQRRERNKNPSKR
;
A
#
# COMPACT_ATOMS: atom_id res chain seq x y z
N MET A 1 9.84 58.19 17.64
CA MET A 1 10.76 57.82 16.53
C MET A 1 10.72 56.30 16.36
N ILE A 2 10.66 55.85 15.12
CA ILE A 2 10.43 54.46 14.68
C ILE A 2 11.78 53.75 14.59
N ALA A 3 11.92 52.52 15.11
CA ALA A 3 12.75 51.50 14.49
C ALA A 3 12.50 50.11 15.10
N LYS A 4 11.77 49.30 14.33
CA LYS A 4 11.65 47.84 14.45
C LYS A 4 12.90 47.21 13.82
N ALA A 5 13.73 46.51 14.59
CA ALA A 5 14.80 45.66 14.07
C ALA A 5 14.43 44.20 14.42
N ARG A 6 13.61 43.53 13.60
CA ARG A 6 14.03 42.52 12.61
C ARG A 6 14.99 41.48 13.21
N ASP A 7 14.41 40.41 13.75
CA ASP A 7 15.06 39.10 13.88
C ASP A 7 15.41 38.55 12.49
N PRO A 8 16.68 38.23 12.18
CA PRO A 8 17.04 37.48 11.00
C PRO A 8 17.68 36.14 11.40
N ALA A 9 17.11 35.43 12.37
CA ALA A 9 17.50 34.05 12.69
C ALA A 9 16.59 33.01 12.00
N GLY A 10 15.94 33.39 10.89
CA GLY A 10 15.25 32.49 9.98
C GLY A 10 16.17 31.90 8.92
N ARG A 11 17.39 31.45 9.26
CA ARG A 11 18.24 30.71 8.32
C ARG A 11 17.83 29.25 8.33
N ARG A 12 16.89 28.94 7.44
CA ARG A 12 16.59 27.63 6.87
C ARG A 12 17.84 26.74 6.90
N ALA A 13 17.94 25.91 7.93
CA ALA A 13 18.97 24.89 8.04
C ALA A 13 18.89 24.05 6.76
N GLY A 14 20.00 24.04 6.03
CA GLY A 14 20.06 23.65 4.63
C GLY A 14 19.36 22.33 4.37
N ARG A 15 18.45 22.37 3.39
CA ARG A 15 18.03 21.19 2.65
C ARG A 15 19.26 20.70 1.88
N ARG A 16 20.21 20.05 2.56
CA ARG A 16 21.24 19.23 1.91
C ARG A 16 20.47 18.24 1.07
N SER A 17 20.54 18.36 -0.26
CA SER A 17 19.96 17.37 -1.14
C SER A 17 20.62 16.05 -0.77
N ARG A 18 19.85 15.16 -0.15
CA ARG A 18 20.37 13.84 0.21
C ARG A 18 20.62 13.10 -1.10
N GLU A 19 21.84 12.64 -1.29
CA GLU A 19 22.18 11.83 -2.46
C GLU A 19 21.32 10.56 -2.46
N PRO A 20 20.76 10.16 -3.62
CA PRO A 20 20.02 8.92 -3.74
C PRO A 20 20.95 7.74 -3.41
N VAL A 21 20.48 6.81 -2.59
CA VAL A 21 21.14 5.52 -2.38
C VAL A 21 20.54 4.54 -3.38
N ASP A 22 21.39 3.86 -4.14
CA ASP A 22 20.97 2.80 -5.05
C ASP A 22 20.71 1.50 -4.28
N ILE A 23 19.48 0.98 -4.40
CA ILE A 23 19.03 -0.23 -3.71
C ILE A 23 18.52 -1.24 -4.73
N ARG A 24 18.94 -2.50 -4.59
CA ARG A 24 18.36 -3.66 -5.27
C ARG A 24 17.34 -4.32 -4.37
N LEU A 25 16.07 -4.34 -4.78
CA LEU A 25 14.96 -4.83 -3.97
C LEU A 25 14.27 -6.03 -4.61
N THR A 26 14.21 -7.12 -3.86
CA THR A 26 13.36 -8.29 -4.13
C THR A 26 12.32 -8.43 -3.02
N VAL A 27 11.06 -8.62 -3.40
CA VAL A 27 9.95 -8.86 -2.48
C VAL A 27 9.24 -10.14 -2.89
N ALA A 28 9.30 -11.14 -2.01
CA ALA A 28 8.60 -12.40 -2.19
C ALA A 28 7.81 -12.75 -0.93
N PHE A 29 6.55 -13.12 -1.14
CA PHE A 29 5.66 -13.63 -0.10
C PHE A 29 5.66 -15.15 -0.14
N ARG A 30 5.83 -15.78 1.03
CA ARG A 30 5.71 -17.23 1.19
C ARG A 30 4.41 -17.51 1.93
N PHE A 31 3.53 -18.27 1.30
CA PHE A 31 2.23 -18.66 1.85
C PHE A 31 2.22 -20.09 2.41
N GLY A 32 3.33 -20.80 2.25
CA GLY A 32 3.59 -22.11 2.84
C GLY A 32 4.99 -22.61 2.43
N ASP A 33 5.23 -23.90 2.61
CA ASP A 33 6.57 -24.50 2.51
C ASP A 33 6.90 -25.00 1.09
N GLU A 34 5.90 -25.18 0.22
CA GLU A 34 6.13 -25.63 -1.15
C GLU A 34 6.63 -24.47 -2.04
N PRO A 35 7.55 -24.73 -3.01
CA PRO A 35 8.04 -23.70 -3.92
C PRO A 35 6.94 -22.98 -4.73
N GLY A 36 5.83 -23.68 -5.03
CA GLY A 36 4.65 -23.12 -5.70
C GLY A 36 3.79 -22.21 -4.82
N GLU A 37 4.11 -22.11 -3.53
CA GLU A 37 3.43 -21.26 -2.55
C GLU A 37 4.17 -19.95 -2.28
N ARG A 38 5.16 -19.66 -3.12
CA ARG A 38 5.87 -18.38 -3.14
C ARG A 38 5.37 -17.50 -4.27
N VAL A 39 4.95 -16.28 -3.92
CA VAL A 39 4.62 -15.23 -4.89
C VAL A 39 5.71 -14.16 -4.82
N THR A 40 6.54 -14.09 -5.85
CA THR A 40 7.52 -13.02 -6.02
C THR A 40 6.86 -11.84 -6.74
N VAL A 41 6.74 -10.70 -6.05
CA VAL A 41 6.06 -9.52 -6.60
C VAL A 41 7.06 -8.52 -7.17
N MET A 42 8.28 -8.50 -6.65
CA MET A 42 9.37 -7.70 -7.18
C MET A 42 10.62 -8.57 -7.19
N ASP A 43 11.33 -8.58 -8.31
CA ASP A 43 12.57 -9.33 -8.48
C ASP A 43 13.69 -8.40 -8.96
N ASP A 44 14.73 -8.30 -8.15
CA ASP A 44 15.96 -7.52 -8.36
C ASP A 44 15.70 -6.11 -8.91
N ARG A 45 14.70 -5.42 -8.36
CA ARG A 45 14.30 -4.09 -8.84
C ARG A 45 15.28 -3.04 -8.34
N HIS A 46 15.84 -2.28 -9.27
CA HIS A 46 16.64 -1.09 -8.95
C HIS A 46 15.72 0.06 -8.51
N ILE A 47 15.95 0.59 -7.31
CA ILE A 47 15.17 1.69 -6.75
C ILE A 47 16.13 2.76 -6.24
N PRO A 48 16.16 3.96 -6.85
CA PRO A 48 16.89 5.10 -6.31
C PRO A 48 16.13 5.64 -5.09
N PHE A 49 16.69 5.45 -3.90
CA PHE A 49 16.04 5.83 -2.64
C PHE A 49 16.63 7.12 -2.09
N VAL A 50 15.83 8.19 -2.05
CA VAL A 50 16.24 9.51 -1.55
C VAL A 50 15.69 9.72 -0.15
N GLY A 51 16.58 9.93 0.82
CA GLY A 51 16.18 10.19 2.22
C GLY A 51 16.25 8.97 3.12
N SER A 52 15.47 8.97 4.21
CA SER A 52 15.48 7.89 5.20
C SER A 52 14.26 6.97 5.06
N LEU A 53 14.44 5.67 5.23
CA LEU A 53 13.35 4.68 5.25
C LEU A 53 12.28 5.02 6.29
N PHE A 54 12.71 5.62 7.41
CA PHE A 54 11.83 5.99 8.51
C PHE A 54 10.89 7.15 8.14
N GLU A 55 11.30 8.06 7.25
CA GLU A 55 10.46 9.18 6.80
C GLU A 55 9.30 8.70 5.91
N SER A 56 9.48 7.56 5.23
CA SER A 56 8.48 6.95 4.36
C SER A 56 7.87 5.67 4.93
N ARG A 57 8.13 5.34 6.21
CA ARG A 57 7.72 4.08 6.83
C ARG A 57 6.24 3.78 6.63
N ASP A 58 5.37 4.74 6.91
CA ASP A 58 3.93 4.53 6.85
C ASP A 58 3.43 4.34 5.40
N LYS A 59 4.07 5.01 4.42
CA LYS A 59 3.78 4.82 3.00
C LYS A 59 4.25 3.45 2.50
N ILE A 60 5.46 3.05 2.90
CA ILE A 60 6.04 1.73 2.59
C ILE A 60 5.16 0.64 3.20
N LEU A 61 4.77 0.77 4.46
CA LEU A 61 3.90 -0.18 5.16
C LEU A 61 2.54 -0.32 4.45
N ARG A 62 1.87 0.80 4.14
CA ARG A 62 0.60 0.77 3.40
C ARG A 62 0.74 0.12 2.03
N GLY A 63 1.82 0.42 1.31
CA GLY A 63 2.12 -0.19 0.02
C GLY A 63 2.34 -1.70 0.15
N PHE A 64 3.15 -2.10 1.12
CA PHE A 64 3.46 -3.50 1.42
C PHE A 64 2.21 -4.30 1.82
N THR A 65 1.36 -3.76 2.71
CA THR A 65 0.10 -4.42 3.10
C THR A 65 -0.82 -4.63 1.91
N ARG A 66 -0.97 -3.63 1.02
CA ARG A 66 -1.75 -3.80 -0.22
C ARG A 66 -1.14 -4.86 -1.14
N LEU A 67 0.18 -4.88 -1.24
CA LEU A 67 0.92 -5.86 -2.04
C LEU A 67 0.70 -7.28 -1.51
N LEU A 68 0.76 -7.46 -0.19
CA LEU A 68 0.51 -8.72 0.49
C LEU A 68 -0.92 -9.23 0.25
N ILE A 69 -1.92 -8.36 0.39
CA ILE A 69 -3.32 -8.72 0.11
C ILE A 69 -3.49 -9.15 -1.35
N LYS A 70 -2.89 -8.40 -2.28
CA LYS A 70 -2.95 -8.71 -3.71
C LYS A 70 -2.26 -10.04 -4.03
N ALA A 71 -1.08 -10.29 -3.45
CA ALA A 71 -0.33 -11.53 -3.62
C ALA A 71 -1.08 -12.73 -2.99
N GLY A 72 -1.68 -12.55 -1.81
CA GLY A 72 -2.49 -13.59 -1.16
C GLY A 72 -3.73 -13.95 -1.98
N ALA A 73 -4.36 -12.96 -2.64
CA ALA A 73 -5.47 -13.21 -3.56
C ALA A 73 -5.05 -13.95 -4.84
N GLN A 74 -3.77 -13.87 -5.26
CA GLN A 74 -3.25 -14.63 -6.40
C GLN A 74 -3.03 -16.10 -6.07
N GLN A 75 -2.90 -16.46 -4.80
CA GLN A 75 -2.71 -17.85 -4.39
C GLN A 75 -4.06 -18.53 -4.12
N PRO A 76 -4.46 -19.57 -4.89
CA PRO A 76 -5.80 -20.15 -4.80
C PRO A 76 -6.09 -20.82 -3.45
N LYS A 77 -5.07 -21.38 -2.78
CA LYS A 77 -5.22 -21.94 -1.42
C LYS A 77 -5.60 -20.85 -0.42
N VAL A 78 -4.91 -19.70 -0.46
CA VAL A 78 -5.14 -18.55 0.44
C VAL A 78 -6.46 -17.83 0.10
N ALA A 79 -6.77 -17.64 -1.18
CA ALA A 79 -8.01 -17.01 -1.61
C ALA A 79 -9.25 -17.79 -1.11
N ARG A 80 -9.19 -19.12 -1.10
CA ARG A 80 -10.29 -19.98 -0.61
C ARG A 80 -10.58 -19.79 0.88
N GLU A 81 -9.56 -19.56 1.70
CA GLU A 81 -9.71 -19.29 3.13
C GLU A 81 -10.23 -17.87 3.42
N LEU A 82 -10.01 -16.91 2.52
CA LEU A 82 -10.50 -15.53 2.65
C LEU A 82 -11.94 -15.35 2.13
N LEU A 83 -12.44 -16.25 1.27
CA LEU A 83 -13.81 -16.21 0.73
C LEU A 83 -14.94 -16.11 1.79
N PRO A 84 -14.91 -16.83 2.93
CA PRO A 84 -15.94 -16.73 3.96
C PRO A 84 -16.00 -15.33 4.58
N LEU A 85 -14.84 -14.71 4.82
CA LEU A 85 -14.73 -13.37 5.38
C LEU A 85 -15.27 -12.31 4.40
N LEU A 86 -14.95 -12.46 3.11
CA LEU A 86 -15.46 -11.58 2.05
C LEU A 86 -16.99 -11.70 1.87
N LYS A 87 -17.57 -12.88 2.09
CA LYS A 87 -19.03 -13.07 2.08
C LYS A 87 -19.71 -12.33 3.23
N LEU A 88 -19.08 -12.24 4.41
CA LEU A 88 -19.61 -11.52 5.56
C LEU A 88 -19.60 -10.00 5.37
N LEU A 89 -18.66 -9.49 4.56
CA LEU A 89 -18.53 -8.07 4.24
C LEU A 89 -19.40 -7.60 3.07
N ARG A 90 -20.10 -8.51 2.37
CA ARG A 90 -21.01 -8.11 1.27
C ARG A 90 -22.32 -7.56 1.84
N PRO A 91 -22.68 -6.30 1.55
CA PRO A 91 -23.97 -5.76 1.96
C PRO A 91 -25.10 -6.57 1.29
N PRO A 92 -26.22 -6.82 2.00
CA PRO A 92 -27.34 -7.55 1.41
C PRO A 92 -27.84 -6.79 0.19
N GLN A 93 -27.80 -7.46 -0.97
CA GLN A 93 -28.38 -6.94 -2.21
C GLN A 93 -29.85 -6.62 -1.94
N ARG A 94 -30.17 -5.33 -1.95
CA ARG A 94 -31.54 -4.82 -1.85
C ARG A 94 -32.27 -5.32 -3.09
N ARG A 95 -32.96 -6.46 -2.97
CA ARG A 95 -33.84 -7.00 -4.01
C ARG A 95 -34.83 -5.90 -4.38
N GLU A 96 -34.62 -5.28 -5.53
CA GLU A 96 -35.62 -4.39 -6.11
C GLU A 96 -36.88 -5.21 -6.34
N ARG A 97 -37.91 -4.85 -5.60
CA ARG A 97 -39.26 -5.39 -5.69
C ARG A 97 -39.85 -4.91 -7.01
N ASN A 98 -39.68 -5.71 -8.05
CA ASN A 98 -40.33 -5.50 -9.34
C ASN A 98 -41.86 -5.51 -9.13
N LYS A 99 -42.47 -4.32 -9.09
CA LYS A 99 -43.93 -4.17 -9.14
C LYS A 99 -44.34 -4.29 -10.59
N ASN A 100 -44.79 -5.48 -10.97
CA ASN A 100 -45.50 -5.73 -12.21
C ASN A 100 -46.77 -4.85 -12.22
N PRO A 101 -46.95 -3.90 -13.15
CA PRO A 101 -48.24 -3.24 -13.29
C PRO A 101 -49.18 -4.20 -14.04
N SER A 102 -50.13 -4.78 -13.31
CA SER A 102 -51.21 -5.56 -13.90
C SER A 102 -52.02 -4.68 -14.85
N LYS A 103 -52.16 -5.18 -16.08
CA LYS A 103 -53.22 -4.94 -17.07
C LYS A 103 -54.37 -4.05 -16.60
N ARG A 104 -54.67 -3.03 -17.40
CA ARG A 104 -56.00 -2.43 -17.52
C ARG A 104 -56.42 -2.49 -18.97
#